data_AF-A0A3D5ZFT6-F1
#
_entry.id   AF-A0A3D5ZFT6-F1
#
_cell.length_a   1.000
_cell.length_b   1.000
_cell.length_c   1.000
_cell.angle_alpha   90.00
_cell.angle_beta   90.00
_cell.angle_gamma   90.00
#
_symmetry.space_group_name_H-M   'P 1'
#
loop_
_entity.id
_entity.type
_entity.pdbx_description
1 polymer ?
#
loop_
_entity_poly.entity_id
_entity_poly.type
_entity_poly.pdbx_seq_one_letter_code
_entity_poly.pdbx_strand_id
1 'polypeptide(L)'
;DSKLNSMEDLVNAYKADQNGTAIGGGSVPGSMDHLVAAMTIKAAGEDPTALKYIPYDAGGKAMAALLSGEIKALSTGFSEAVALAKQGEVKILGV
;
A
#
# COMPACT_ATOMS: atom_id res chain seq x y z
N ASP A 1 15.10 4.79 2.26
CA ASP A 1 14.18 5.61 3.07
C ASP A 1 12.99 6.06 2.24
N SER A 2 11.78 5.83 2.75
CA SER A 2 10.54 6.29 2.10
C SER A 2 10.25 7.74 2.46
N LYS A 3 9.78 8.52 1.47
CA LYS A 3 9.29 9.89 1.69
C LYS A 3 7.93 9.93 2.38
N LEU A 4 7.22 8.80 2.44
CA LEU A 4 5.90 8.69 3.05
C LEU A 4 6.05 8.42 4.55
N ASN A 5 5.59 9.35 5.38
CA ASN A 5 5.66 9.24 6.84
C ASN A 5 4.28 9.15 7.49
N SER A 6 3.24 9.52 6.76
CA SER A 6 1.85 9.53 7.21
C SER A 6 0.90 9.05 6.12
N MET A 7 -0.33 8.76 6.51
CA MET A 7 -1.41 8.48 5.56
C MET A 7 -1.69 9.69 4.65
N GLU A 8 -1.55 10.91 5.20
CA GLU A 8 -1.70 12.15 4.44
C GLU A 8 -0.63 12.28 3.33
N ASP A 9 0.62 11.90 3.62
CA ASP A 9 1.67 11.86 2.61
C ASP A 9 1.36 10.88 1.47
N LEU A 10 0.80 9.71 1.81
CA LEU A 10 0.39 8.71 0.82
C LEU A 10 -0.74 9.24 -0.06
N VAL A 11 -1.73 9.91 0.53
CA VAL A 11 -2.83 10.56 -0.22
C VAL A 11 -2.30 11.68 -1.10
N ASN A 12 -1.40 12.52 -0.60
CA ASN A 12 -0.80 13.60 -1.37
C ASN A 12 0.07 13.08 -2.53
N ALA A 13 0.84 12.02 -2.30
CA ALA A 13 1.59 11.34 -3.36
C ALA A 13 0.66 10.74 -4.42
N TYR A 14 -0.43 10.11 -3.99
CA TYR A 14 -1.46 9.58 -4.90
C TYR A 14 -2.11 10.69 -5.73
N LYS A 15 -2.50 11.82 -5.11
CA LYS A 15 -3.06 13.00 -5.81
C LYS A 15 -2.10 13.59 -6.83
N ALA A 16 -0.80 13.61 -6.51
CA ALA A 16 0.23 14.12 -7.41
C ALA A 16 0.50 13.18 -8.59
N ASP A 17 0.51 11.86 -8.36
CA ASP A 17 0.72 10.85 -9.39
C ASP A 17 0.01 9.52 -9.04
N GLN A 18 -1.22 9.37 -9.54
CA GLN A 18 -2.04 8.18 -9.34
C GLN A 18 -1.40 6.92 -9.95
N ASN A 19 -0.69 7.06 -11.09
CA ASN A 19 -0.08 5.95 -11.81
C ASN A 19 1.31 5.57 -11.26
N GLY A 20 2.02 6.52 -10.66
CA GLY A 20 3.30 6.33 -9.97
C GLY A 20 3.16 5.91 -8.51
N THR A 21 1.96 6.04 -7.93
CA THR A 21 1.64 5.60 -6.56
C THR A 21 0.89 4.27 -6.59
N ALA A 22 1.52 3.24 -7.16
CA ALA A 22 0.97 1.90 -7.16
C ALA A 22 0.92 1.34 -5.73
N ILE A 23 -0.22 0.75 -5.36
CA ILE A 23 -0.42 0.07 -4.08
C ILE A 23 -0.50 -1.43 -4.33
N GLY A 24 0.32 -2.21 -3.63
CA GLY A 24 0.29 -3.66 -3.70
C GLY A 24 -0.56 -4.30 -2.63
N GLY A 25 -0.89 -5.57 -2.82
CA GLY A 25 -1.46 -6.42 -1.78
C GLY A 25 -1.17 -7.89 -2.04
N GLY A 26 -1.21 -8.71 -0.98
CA GLY A 26 -0.98 -10.15 -1.04
C GLY A 26 -2.18 -10.96 -1.54
N SER A 27 -3.19 -10.29 -2.08
CA SER A 27 -4.45 -10.90 -2.53
C SER A 27 -4.93 -10.34 -3.87
N VAL A 28 -5.90 -11.02 -4.47
CA VAL A 28 -6.42 -10.70 -5.81
C VAL A 28 -7.32 -9.45 -5.80
N PRO A 29 -7.49 -8.76 -6.95
CA PRO A 29 -8.38 -7.60 -7.03
C PRO A 29 -9.79 -7.96 -6.56
N GLY A 30 -10.29 -7.22 -5.58
CA GLY A 30 -11.61 -7.40 -4.96
C GLY A 30 -11.57 -8.12 -3.62
N SER A 31 -10.39 -8.59 -3.20
CA SER A 31 -10.15 -9.16 -1.87
C SER A 31 -9.92 -8.08 -0.82
N MET A 32 -9.71 -8.50 0.43
CA MET A 32 -9.52 -7.59 1.57
C MET A 32 -8.41 -6.56 1.35
N ASP A 33 -7.22 -6.93 0.87
CA ASP A 33 -6.14 -5.95 0.70
C ASP A 33 -6.49 -4.90 -0.36
N HIS A 34 -7.12 -5.33 -1.46
CA HIS A 34 -7.59 -4.41 -2.48
C HIS A 34 -8.67 -3.48 -1.92
N LEU A 35 -9.65 -4.03 -1.20
CA LEU A 35 -10.76 -3.26 -0.66
C LEU A 35 -10.30 -2.27 0.40
N VAL A 36 -9.37 -2.65 1.28
CA VAL A 36 -8.81 -1.74 2.30
C VAL A 36 -8.08 -0.59 1.63
N ALA A 37 -7.23 -0.86 0.64
CA ALA A 37 -6.55 0.20 -0.11
C ALA A 37 -7.55 1.12 -0.82
N ALA A 38 -8.53 0.55 -1.54
CA ALA A 38 -9.56 1.31 -2.24
C ALA A 38 -10.44 2.15 -1.30
N MET A 39 -10.85 1.58 -0.16
CA MET A 39 -11.62 2.30 0.86
C MET A 39 -10.82 3.45 1.48
N THR A 40 -9.51 3.27 1.64
CA THR A 40 -8.63 4.31 2.16
C THR A 40 -8.55 5.50 1.19
N ILE A 41 -8.40 5.24 -0.11
CA ILE A 41 -8.45 6.27 -1.17
C ILE A 41 -9.83 6.95 -1.20
N LYS A 42 -10.91 6.17 -1.11
CA LYS A 42 -12.28 6.71 -1.05
C LYS A 42 -12.48 7.61 0.17
N ALA A 43 -11.99 7.21 1.34
CA ALA A 43 -12.06 8.00 2.57
C ALA A 43 -11.27 9.31 2.47
N ALA A 44 -10.22 9.33 1.64
CA ALA A 44 -9.46 10.53 1.32
C ALA A 44 -10.15 11.47 0.31
N GLY A 45 -11.35 11.11 -0.17
CA GLY A 45 -12.14 11.89 -1.13
C GLY A 45 -11.76 11.66 -2.60
N GLU A 46 -10.92 10.66 -2.87
CA GLU A 46 -10.45 10.32 -4.21
C GLU A 46 -11.26 9.18 -4.85
N ASP A 47 -11.14 9.01 -6.17
CA ASP A 47 -11.80 7.92 -6.88
C ASP A 47 -11.11 6.57 -6.57
N PRO A 48 -11.76 5.63 -5.86
CA PRO A 48 -11.18 4.33 -5.55
C PRO A 48 -10.98 3.44 -6.79
N THR A 49 -11.65 3.74 -7.91
CA THR A 49 -11.53 2.97 -9.15
C THR A 49 -10.32 3.37 -9.98
N ALA A 50 -9.77 4.57 -9.75
CA ALA A 50 -8.55 5.06 -10.35
C ALA A 50 -7.28 4.52 -9.65
N LEU A 51 -7.44 3.78 -8.54
CA LEU A 51 -6.33 3.19 -7.81
C LEU A 51 -5.61 2.14 -8.66
N LYS A 52 -4.31 2.37 -8.88
CA LYS A 52 -3.43 1.37 -9.45
C LYS A 52 -3.06 0.32 -8.41
N TYR A 53 -3.87 -0.73 -8.33
CA TYR A 53 -3.63 -1.89 -7.48
C TYR A 53 -2.81 -2.96 -8.20
N ILE A 54 -1.71 -3.41 -7.59
CA ILE A 54 -0.89 -4.52 -8.09
C ILE A 54 -1.11 -5.76 -7.21
N PRO A 55 -1.79 -6.81 -7.70
CA PRO A 55 -1.98 -8.03 -6.95
C PRO A 55 -0.72 -8.90 -6.97
N TYR A 56 -0.40 -9.49 -5.82
CA TYR A 56 0.63 -10.52 -5.70
C TYR A 56 0.02 -11.78 -5.07
N ASP A 57 0.56 -12.95 -5.42
CA ASP A 57 0.02 -14.25 -4.95
C ASP A 57 0.25 -14.52 -3.45
N ALA A 58 1.04 -13.69 -2.77
CA ALA A 58 1.39 -13.85 -1.35
C ALA A 58 1.95 -12.56 -0.76
N GLY A 59 1.77 -12.37 0.56
CA GLY A 59 2.31 -11.24 1.32
C GLY A 59 3.83 -11.07 1.16
N GLY A 60 4.58 -12.17 1.10
CA GLY A 60 6.04 -12.12 0.88
C GLY A 60 6.47 -11.54 -0.47
N LYS A 61 5.75 -11.87 -1.56
CA LYS A 61 6.02 -11.29 -2.89
C LYS A 61 5.65 -9.81 -2.92
N ALA A 62 4.50 -9.46 -2.34
CA ALA A 62 4.04 -8.08 -2.24
C ALA A 62 5.02 -7.22 -1.42
N MET A 63 5.59 -7.80 -0.36
CA MET A 63 6.60 -7.14 0.46
C MET A 63 7.92 -6.91 -0.30
N ALA A 64 8.39 -7.90 -1.05
CA ALA A 64 9.58 -7.74 -1.88
C ALA A 64 9.41 -6.61 -2.91
N ALA A 65 8.22 -6.46 -3.49
CA ALA A 65 7.89 -5.35 -4.39
C ALA A 65 7.87 -3.98 -3.68
N LEU A 66 7.49 -3.93 -2.40
CA LEU A 66 7.58 -2.71 -1.60
C LEU A 66 9.04 -2.32 -1.36
N LEU A 67 9.87 -3.28 -0.97
CA LEU A 67 11.29 -3.07 -0.67
C LEU A 67 12.10 -2.70 -1.94
N SER A 68 11.71 -3.24 -3.11
CA SER A 68 12.31 -2.87 -4.40
C SER A 68 11.86 -1.48 -4.90
N GLY A 69 10.78 -0.93 -4.34
CA GLY A 69 10.21 0.35 -4.72
C GLY A 69 9.28 0.31 -5.95
N GLU A 70 8.94 -0.89 -6.42
CA GLU A 70 7.96 -1.14 -7.49
C GLU A 70 6.57 -0.62 -7.10
N ILE A 71 6.17 -0.85 -5.85
CA ILE A 71 4.98 -0.26 -5.23
C ILE A 71 5.40 0.79 -4.19
N LYS A 72 4.54 1.79 -3.96
CA LYS A 72 4.78 2.85 -2.97
C LYS A 72 4.18 2.54 -1.60
N ALA A 73 3.14 1.73 -1.57
CA ALA A 73 2.50 1.26 -0.36
C ALA A 73 2.02 -0.19 -0.52
N LEU A 74 1.84 -0.86 0.60
CA LEU A 74 1.37 -2.24 0.67
C LEU A 74 0.19 -2.31 1.65
N SER A 75 -0.91 -2.91 1.21
CA SER A 75 -1.97 -3.37 2.11
C SER A 75 -1.77 -4.86 2.39
N THR A 76 -1.63 -5.23 3.66
CA THR A 76 -1.37 -6.61 4.08
C THR A 76 -1.83 -6.84 5.52
N GLY A 77 -1.78 -8.09 5.99
CA GLY A 77 -2.08 -8.42 7.38
C GLY A 77 -1.14 -7.76 8.40
N PHE A 78 -1.70 -7.29 9.52
CA PHE A 78 -0.96 -6.58 10.56
C PHE A 78 0.22 -7.39 11.13
N SER A 79 0.03 -8.69 11.37
CA SER A 79 1.08 -9.57 11.90
C SER A 79 2.32 -9.64 11.01
N GLU A 80 2.14 -9.57 9.68
CA GLU A 80 3.24 -9.56 8.70
C GLU A 80 3.96 -8.21 8.72
N ALA A 81 3.20 -7.11 8.71
CA ALA A 81 3.75 -5.76 8.72
C ALA A 81 4.57 -5.46 10.00
N VAL A 82 4.11 -5.92 11.17
CA VAL A 82 4.79 -5.70 12.45
C VAL A 82 6.15 -6.36 12.49
N ALA A 83 6.31 -7.57 11.93
CA ALA A 83 7.57 -8.30 11.94
C ALA A 83 8.68 -7.51 11.23
N LEU A 84 8.34 -6.83 10.14
CA LEU A 84 9.28 -6.06 9.31
C LEU A 84 9.44 -4.63 9.80
N ALA A 85 8.38 -4.03 10.36
CA ALA A 85 8.47 -2.73 11.01
C ALA A 85 9.44 -2.77 12.20
N LYS A 86 9.45 -3.88 12.96
CA LYS A 86 10.42 -4.13 14.03
C LYS A 86 11.86 -4.28 13.53
N GLN A 87 12.04 -4.72 12.30
CA GLN A 87 13.35 -4.81 11.64
C GLN A 87 13.79 -3.48 11.01
N GLY A 88 12.93 -2.46 11.02
CA GLY A 88 13.19 -1.15 10.42
C GLY A 88 13.10 -1.12 8.90
N GLU A 89 12.62 -2.20 8.27
CA GLU A 89 12.56 -2.31 6.81
C GLU A 89 11.32 -1.60 6.22
N VAL A 90 10.24 -1.51 6.99
CA VAL A 90 8.98 -0.88 6.58
C VAL A 90 8.44 0.07 7.65
N LYS A 91 7.55 0.97 7.23
CA LYS A 91 6.84 1.91 8.10
C LYS A 91 5.33 1.66 7.99
N ILE A 92 4.67 1.48 9.14
CA ILE A 92 3.22 1.33 9.21
C ILE A 92 2.61 2.73 9.19
N LEU A 93 1.73 2.98 8.21
CA LEU A 93 1.05 4.28 8.03
C LEU A 93 -0.37 4.30 8.62
N GLY A 94 -0.98 3.14 8.85
CA GLY A 94 -2.33 2.97 9.40
C GLY A 94 -2.63 1.51 9.77
N VAL A 95 -3.66 1.31 10.61
CA VAL A 95 -4.19 0.02 11.10
C VAL A 95 -5.70 0.04 11.13
#